data_AF-A0A094I3R1-F1
#
_entry.id   AF-A0A094I3R1-F1
#
_cell.length_a   1.000
_cell.length_b   1.000
_cell.length_c   1.000
_cell.angle_alpha   90.00
_cell.angle_beta   90.00
_cell.angle_gamma   90.00
#
_symmetry.space_group_name_H-M   'P 1'
#
loop_
_entity.id
_entity.type
_entity.pdbx_description
1 polymer ?
#
loop_
_entity_poly.entity_id
_entity_poly.type
_entity_poly.pdbx_seq_one_letter_code
_entity_poly.pdbx_strand_id
1 'polypeptide(L)'
;MAENNSYNKITTDGDTILVIGPDEARLCVQSCLLQAASKVFKAMFGPHYKEGQRSGLNGSKKEIPLPEDDVGAMTIICAVIHHRNDIIPGEMSSSEVLKISVVADKYDCKVALKHAIHQWLDHRNVVSLKDLTELMTAAYLLDEAQAFSAITYTIIMEHTGSYLSFAQDQIDFGVPWELFCK
;
A
#
# COMPACT_ATOMS: atom_id res chain seq x y z
N MET A 1 -3.94 -35.08 -3.48
CA MET A 1 -2.79 -34.27 -3.04
C MET A 1 -3.29 -32.84 -3.00
N ALA A 2 -3.64 -32.34 -1.82
CA ALA A 2 -4.11 -30.97 -1.65
C ALA A 2 -2.88 -30.08 -1.51
N GLU A 3 -2.64 -29.24 -2.50
CA GLU A 3 -1.55 -28.28 -2.48
C GLU A 3 -1.76 -27.32 -1.31
N ASN A 4 -0.74 -27.23 -0.45
CA ASN A 4 -0.63 -26.24 0.61
C ASN A 4 -0.67 -24.85 0.00
N ASN A 5 -1.85 -24.23 -0.06
CA ASN A 5 -2.00 -22.84 -0.44
C ASN A 5 -1.53 -21.98 0.76
N SER A 6 -0.22 -21.78 0.88
CA SER A 6 0.42 -21.08 2.01
C SER A 6 0.29 -19.55 1.95
N TYR A 7 -0.42 -19.03 0.95
CA TYR A 7 -0.75 -17.63 0.86
C TYR A 7 -2.08 -17.38 1.59
N ASN A 8 -2.14 -16.30 2.39
CA ASN A 8 -3.37 -15.66 2.86
C ASN A 8 -3.87 -15.92 4.29
N LYS A 9 -2.99 -15.98 5.29
CA LYS A 9 -3.39 -15.71 6.69
C LYS A 9 -2.39 -14.80 7.38
N ILE A 10 -2.68 -13.49 7.38
CA ILE A 10 -2.03 -12.56 8.32
C ILE A 10 -2.26 -13.04 9.75
N THR A 11 -3.49 -13.48 10.03
CA THR A 11 -3.84 -14.22 11.24
C THR A 11 -4.73 -15.43 10.94
N THR A 12 -4.66 -16.45 11.80
CA THR A 12 -5.54 -17.62 11.79
C THR A 12 -6.88 -17.37 12.50
N ASP A 13 -6.90 -16.48 13.47
CA ASP A 13 -8.04 -16.21 14.38
C ASP A 13 -8.77 -14.88 14.10
N GLY A 14 -8.48 -14.25 12.95
CA GLY A 14 -9.10 -12.99 12.52
C GLY A 14 -10.63 -13.01 12.54
N ASP A 15 -11.26 -11.87 12.79
CA ASP A 15 -12.72 -11.71 12.78
C ASP A 15 -13.28 -11.39 11.37
N THR A 16 -12.41 -10.98 10.44
CA THR A 16 -12.77 -10.46 9.12
C THR A 16 -11.91 -11.10 8.03
N ILE A 17 -12.49 -11.23 6.84
CA ILE A 17 -11.83 -11.69 5.62
C ILE A 17 -11.95 -10.57 4.58
N LEU A 18 -10.83 -10.07 4.10
CA LEU A 18 -10.78 -9.20 2.92
C LEU A 18 -10.74 -10.08 1.67
N VAL A 19 -11.61 -9.82 0.70
CA VAL A 19 -11.64 -10.53 -0.59
C VAL A 19 -11.13 -9.57 -1.65
N ILE A 20 -9.88 -9.73 -2.07
CA ILE A 20 -9.09 -8.70 -2.74
C ILE A 20 -8.82 -9.07 -4.19
N GLY A 21 -8.97 -8.08 -5.08
CA GLY A 21 -8.63 -8.21 -6.49
C GLY A 21 -9.60 -9.08 -7.30
N PRO A 22 -9.36 -9.20 -8.62
CA PRO A 22 -10.21 -9.97 -9.54
C PRO A 22 -10.17 -11.48 -9.28
N ASP A 23 -9.07 -11.98 -8.71
CA ASP A 23 -8.88 -13.40 -8.37
C ASP A 23 -9.47 -13.76 -6.98
N GLU A 24 -10.17 -12.81 -6.33
CA GLU A 24 -10.82 -12.98 -5.03
C GLU A 24 -9.88 -13.53 -3.94
N ALA A 25 -8.65 -13.03 -3.86
CA ALA A 25 -7.68 -13.46 -2.84
C ALA A 25 -8.21 -13.16 -1.43
N ARG A 26 -8.15 -14.16 -0.53
CA ARG A 26 -8.87 -14.12 0.76
C ARG A 26 -7.94 -13.91 1.94
N LEU A 27 -7.81 -12.67 2.43
CA LEU A 27 -6.91 -12.33 3.54
C LEU A 27 -7.64 -12.26 4.88
N CYS A 28 -7.30 -13.14 5.83
CA CYS A 28 -7.89 -13.10 7.17
C CYS A 28 -7.15 -12.11 8.10
N VAL A 29 -7.89 -11.15 8.67
CA VAL A 29 -7.40 -10.02 9.46
C VAL A 29 -8.21 -9.82 10.75
N GLN A 30 -7.66 -9.03 11.68
CA GLN A 30 -8.34 -8.56 12.89
C GLN A 30 -8.81 -7.14 12.61
N SER A 31 -10.13 -6.96 12.47
CA SER A 31 -10.70 -5.68 12.07
C SER A 31 -10.29 -4.55 13.02
N CYS A 32 -10.25 -4.80 14.32
CA CYS A 32 -9.90 -3.80 15.34
C CYS A 32 -8.53 -3.14 15.12
N LEU A 33 -7.53 -3.90 14.65
CA LEU A 33 -6.19 -3.37 14.37
C LEU A 33 -6.22 -2.43 13.17
N LEU A 34 -6.92 -2.82 12.10
CA LEU A 34 -7.09 -1.98 10.92
C LEU A 34 -7.92 -0.72 11.24
N GLN A 35 -8.97 -0.81 12.05
CA GLN A 35 -9.76 0.35 12.50
C GLN A 35 -8.93 1.33 13.35
N ALA A 36 -8.00 0.81 14.15
CA ALA A 36 -7.09 1.65 14.93
C ALA A 36 -6.03 2.32 14.05
N ALA A 37 -5.60 1.65 12.99
CA ALA A 37 -4.59 2.13 12.05
C ALA A 37 -5.12 3.15 11.02
N SER A 38 -6.42 3.15 10.74
CA SER A 38 -7.00 3.93 9.63
C SER A 38 -8.44 4.36 9.90
N LYS A 39 -8.74 5.63 9.60
CA LYS A 39 -10.11 6.16 9.63
C LYS A 39 -11.00 5.55 8.55
N VAL A 40 -10.42 5.22 7.38
CA VAL A 40 -11.14 4.59 6.26
C VAL A 40 -11.57 3.17 6.65
N PHE A 41 -10.66 2.36 7.19
CA PHE A 41 -11.01 1.03 7.70
C PHE A 41 -11.98 1.11 8.87
N LYS A 42 -11.83 2.10 9.76
CA LYS A 42 -12.80 2.34 10.84
C LYS A 42 -14.21 2.61 10.31
N ALA A 43 -14.35 3.42 9.27
CA ALA A 43 -15.64 3.69 8.64
C ALA A 43 -16.18 2.45 7.91
N MET A 44 -15.33 1.75 7.14
CA MET A 44 -15.68 0.55 6.37
C MET A 44 -16.18 -0.59 7.25
N PHE A 45 -15.54 -0.83 8.40
CA PHE A 45 -15.93 -1.91 9.31
C PHE A 45 -17.02 -1.50 10.30
N GLY A 46 -17.26 -0.20 10.47
CA GLY A 46 -18.28 0.36 11.36
C GLY A 46 -19.71 0.10 10.87
N PRO A 47 -20.72 0.20 11.76
CA PRO A 47 -22.10 -0.23 11.50
C PRO A 47 -22.84 0.61 10.47
N HIS A 48 -22.29 1.74 10.03
CA HIS A 48 -22.96 2.65 9.10
C HIS A 48 -22.81 2.23 7.63
N TYR A 49 -21.81 1.42 7.30
CA TYR A 49 -21.60 0.90 5.95
C TYR A 49 -22.20 -0.50 5.78
N LYS A 50 -22.58 -0.84 4.54
CA LYS A 50 -23.15 -2.16 4.21
C LYS A 50 -22.17 -3.27 4.56
N GLU A 51 -20.89 -3.01 4.34
CA GLU A 51 -19.75 -3.78 4.78
C GLU A 51 -19.86 -4.01 6.30
N GLY A 52 -19.91 -2.93 7.09
CA GLY A 52 -20.28 -2.84 8.50
C GLY A 52 -21.27 -3.87 9.06
N GLN A 53 -22.43 -3.99 8.43
CA GLN A 53 -23.63 -4.59 9.00
C GLN A 53 -23.75 -6.11 8.78
N ARG A 54 -22.89 -6.73 7.97
CA ARG A 54 -22.90 -8.19 7.77
C ARG A 54 -22.19 -8.92 8.92
N SER A 55 -22.85 -9.01 10.07
CA SER A 55 -22.57 -10.11 11.01
C SER A 55 -23.16 -11.38 10.42
N GLY A 56 -22.31 -12.37 10.12
CA GLY A 56 -22.77 -13.65 9.60
C GLY A 56 -23.77 -14.27 10.56
N LEU A 57 -25.00 -14.53 10.08
CA LEU A 57 -26.10 -15.13 10.83
C LEU A 57 -25.74 -16.48 11.49
N ASN A 58 -24.59 -17.08 11.12
CA ASN A 58 -24.17 -18.44 11.50
C ASN A 58 -22.75 -18.52 12.09
N GLY A 59 -22.19 -17.43 12.65
CA GLY A 59 -20.83 -17.44 13.22
C GLY A 59 -19.69 -17.47 12.17
N SER A 60 -20.01 -17.20 10.90
CA SER A 60 -19.02 -17.02 9.84
C SER A 60 -18.35 -15.65 9.94
N LYS A 61 -17.03 -15.61 9.68
CA LYS A 61 -16.27 -14.36 9.60
C LYS A 61 -16.89 -13.41 8.57
N LYS A 62 -16.79 -12.12 8.84
CA LYS A 62 -17.32 -11.07 7.97
C LYS A 62 -16.45 -10.93 6.72
N GLU A 63 -17.04 -10.95 5.54
CA GLU A 63 -16.32 -10.80 4.27
C GLU A 63 -16.49 -9.39 3.69
N ILE A 64 -15.39 -8.75 3.32
CA ILE A 64 -15.34 -7.41 2.75
C ILE A 64 -14.73 -7.47 1.35
N PRO A 65 -15.51 -7.23 0.28
CA PRO A 65 -15.01 -7.27 -1.09
C PRO A 65 -14.24 -5.99 -1.44
N LEU A 66 -13.03 -6.17 -1.94
CA LEU A 66 -12.07 -5.13 -2.37
C LEU A 66 -11.55 -5.46 -3.79
N PRO A 67 -12.44 -5.53 -4.80
CA PRO A 67 -12.10 -6.08 -6.13
C PRO A 67 -11.08 -5.25 -6.92
N GLU A 68 -10.91 -3.98 -6.57
CA GLU A 68 -10.02 -3.04 -7.26
C GLU A 68 -8.64 -2.90 -6.61
N ASP A 69 -8.42 -3.53 -5.45
CA ASP A 69 -7.17 -3.38 -4.71
C ASP A 69 -6.11 -4.41 -5.11
N ASP A 70 -4.84 -4.00 -5.07
CA ASP A 70 -3.70 -4.89 -5.30
C ASP A 70 -3.49 -5.82 -4.10
N VAL A 71 -3.47 -7.12 -4.37
CA VAL A 71 -3.36 -8.19 -3.36
C VAL A 71 -2.03 -8.10 -2.60
N GLY A 72 -0.93 -7.81 -3.31
CA GLY A 72 0.40 -7.74 -2.72
C GLY A 72 0.51 -6.55 -1.76
N ALA A 73 0.14 -5.36 -2.23
CA ALA A 73 0.14 -4.14 -1.45
C ALA A 73 -0.74 -4.25 -0.19
N MET A 74 -1.97 -4.75 -0.33
CA MET A 74 -2.87 -4.96 0.81
C MET A 74 -2.32 -5.98 1.81
N THR A 75 -1.67 -7.05 1.32
CA THR A 75 -1.04 -8.06 2.17
C THR A 75 0.08 -7.45 3.01
N ILE A 76 0.97 -6.64 2.42
CA ILE A 76 2.06 -5.98 3.16
C ILE A 76 1.51 -5.00 4.19
N ILE A 77 0.54 -4.16 3.83
CA ILE A 77 -0.09 -3.22 4.75
C ILE A 77 -0.71 -3.95 5.94
N CYS A 78 -1.48 -5.00 5.68
CA CYS A 78 -2.06 -5.80 6.75
C CYS A 78 -0.99 -6.49 7.60
N ALA A 79 0.10 -6.99 7.00
CA ALA A 79 1.20 -7.61 7.74
C ALA A 79 1.85 -6.62 8.71
N VAL A 80 2.15 -5.38 8.29
CA VAL A 80 2.70 -4.33 9.15
C VAL A 80 1.74 -4.01 10.31
N ILE A 81 0.46 -3.76 10.01
CA ILE A 81 -0.57 -3.43 11.01
C ILE A 81 -0.75 -4.56 12.04
N HIS A 82 -0.55 -5.81 11.62
CA HIS A 82 -0.62 -6.99 12.47
C HIS A 82 0.70 -7.39 13.14
N HIS A 83 1.75 -6.59 12.98
CA HIS A 83 3.10 -6.90 13.48
C HIS A 83 3.70 -8.20 12.92
N ARG A 84 3.22 -8.65 11.76
CA ARG A 84 3.75 -9.78 10.99
C ARG A 84 4.87 -9.33 10.06
N ASN A 85 5.84 -8.61 10.61
CA ASN A 85 6.99 -8.15 9.82
C ASN A 85 7.89 -9.33 9.39
N ASP A 86 7.71 -10.52 9.97
CA ASP A 86 8.38 -11.77 9.62
C ASP A 86 8.08 -12.28 8.20
N ILE A 87 6.95 -11.86 7.62
CA ILE A 87 6.54 -12.28 6.26
C ILE A 87 6.75 -11.18 5.21
N ILE A 88 7.25 -10.01 5.61
CA ILE A 88 7.54 -8.91 4.68
C ILE A 88 8.88 -9.20 4.00
N PRO A 89 8.98 -9.07 2.68
CA PRO A 89 10.26 -9.20 1.97
C PRO A 89 11.32 -8.25 2.53
N GLY A 90 12.58 -8.73 2.61
CA GLY A 90 13.69 -7.91 3.10
C GLY A 90 14.05 -6.75 2.15
N GLU A 91 13.80 -6.93 0.87
CA GLU A 91 13.96 -5.93 -0.20
C GLU A 91 12.67 -5.84 -1.00
N MET A 92 12.30 -4.63 -1.43
CA MET A 92 11.16 -4.38 -2.30
C MET A 92 11.58 -3.48 -3.45
N SER A 93 11.06 -3.74 -4.64
CA SER A 93 11.25 -2.88 -5.79
C SER A 93 10.51 -1.55 -5.62
N SER A 94 10.97 -0.50 -6.30
CA SER A 94 10.32 0.81 -6.33
C SER A 94 8.86 0.73 -6.79
N SER A 95 8.55 -0.17 -7.72
CA SER A 95 7.19 -0.40 -8.21
C SER A 95 6.29 -1.01 -7.13
N GLU A 96 6.79 -1.96 -6.33
CA GLU A 96 6.05 -2.51 -5.19
C GLU A 96 5.81 -1.43 -4.11
N VAL A 97 6.84 -0.64 -3.80
CA VAL A 97 6.73 0.49 -2.86
C VAL A 97 5.67 1.50 -3.33
N LEU A 98 5.64 1.83 -4.63
CA LEU A 98 4.63 2.71 -5.20
C LEU A 98 3.21 2.12 -5.05
N LYS A 99 3.01 0.84 -5.38
CA LYS A 99 1.70 0.18 -5.19
C LYS A 99 1.25 0.21 -3.74
N ILE A 100 2.15 -0.08 -2.80
CA ILE A 100 1.87 0.01 -1.36
C ILE A 100 1.47 1.44 -0.99
N SER A 101 2.16 2.44 -1.53
CA SER A 101 1.89 3.86 -1.27
C SER A 101 0.51 4.29 -1.75
N VAL A 102 0.08 3.84 -2.93
CA VAL A 102 -1.28 4.08 -3.44
C VAL A 102 -2.34 3.51 -2.49
N VAL A 103 -2.17 2.27 -2.03
CA VAL A 103 -3.13 1.65 -1.09
C VAL A 103 -3.07 2.33 0.28
N ALA A 104 -1.88 2.70 0.75
CA ALA A 104 -1.70 3.37 2.03
C ALA A 104 -2.36 4.76 2.08
N ASP A 105 -2.27 5.51 0.98
CA ASP A 105 -2.96 6.78 0.80
C ASP A 105 -4.48 6.59 0.69
N LYS A 106 -4.94 5.67 -0.17
CA LYS A 106 -6.37 5.31 -0.33
C LYS A 106 -7.04 4.98 1.00
N TYR A 107 -6.35 4.23 1.85
CA TYR A 107 -6.87 3.79 3.13
C TYR A 107 -6.45 4.67 4.31
N ASP A 108 -5.74 5.78 4.11
CA ASP A 108 -5.28 6.68 5.19
C ASP A 108 -4.62 5.90 6.36
N CYS A 109 -3.67 5.01 6.06
CA CYS A 109 -2.95 4.21 7.07
C CYS A 109 -1.46 4.57 7.19
N LYS A 110 -1.05 5.71 6.62
CA LYS A 110 0.33 6.24 6.59
C LYS A 110 0.99 6.26 7.97
N VAL A 111 0.26 6.71 9.01
CA VAL A 111 0.76 6.77 10.38
C VAL A 111 1.14 5.39 10.93
N ALA A 112 0.34 4.36 10.65
CA ALA A 112 0.61 3.00 11.09
C ALA A 112 1.83 2.39 10.37
N LEU A 113 2.10 2.85 9.14
CA LEU A 113 3.21 2.37 8.32
C LEU A 113 4.49 3.20 8.45
N LYS A 114 4.49 4.29 9.23
CA LYS A 114 5.56 5.30 9.28
C LYS A 114 6.98 4.73 9.29
N HIS A 115 7.25 3.78 10.19
CA HIS A 115 8.59 3.21 10.29
C HIS A 115 8.98 2.33 9.10
N ALA A 116 8.01 1.60 8.53
CA ALA A 116 8.25 0.77 7.37
C ALA A 116 8.47 1.65 6.12
N ILE A 117 7.69 2.72 5.98
CA ILE A 117 7.83 3.73 4.92
C ILE A 117 9.25 4.28 4.84
N HIS A 118 9.85 4.66 5.98
CA HIS A 118 11.23 5.16 6.01
C HIS A 118 12.25 4.16 5.43
N GLN A 119 12.03 2.85 5.64
CA GLN A 119 12.86 1.81 5.05
C GLN A 119 12.58 1.62 3.55
N TRP A 120 11.31 1.71 3.15
CA TRP A 120 10.89 1.50 1.76
C TRP A 120 11.33 2.62 0.81
N LEU A 121 11.52 3.84 1.32
CA LEU A 121 11.95 5.01 0.55
C LEU A 121 13.48 5.21 0.49
N ASP A 122 14.27 4.19 0.87
CA ASP A 122 15.73 4.25 0.73
C ASP A 122 16.14 4.20 -0.74
N HIS A 123 16.70 5.31 -1.24
CA HIS A 123 17.07 5.51 -2.64
C HIS A 123 18.59 5.50 -2.87
N ARG A 124 19.41 5.24 -1.83
CA ARG A 124 20.87 5.39 -1.89
C ARG A 124 21.57 4.55 -2.97
N ASN A 125 20.97 3.44 -3.37
CA ASN A 125 21.51 2.53 -4.39
C ASN A 125 20.68 2.53 -5.68
N VAL A 126 19.74 3.46 -5.84
CA VAL A 126 18.84 3.50 -6.99
C VAL A 126 19.41 4.42 -8.05
N VAL A 127 19.73 3.85 -9.22
CA VAL A 127 20.34 4.59 -10.34
C VAL A 127 19.33 4.86 -11.46
N SER A 128 18.34 3.98 -11.61
CA SER A 128 17.31 4.12 -12.63
C SER A 128 16.43 5.33 -12.34
N LEU A 129 16.35 6.26 -13.30
CA LEU A 129 15.45 7.41 -13.19
C LEU A 129 13.99 6.99 -13.03
N LYS A 130 13.58 5.90 -13.69
CA LYS A 130 12.23 5.33 -13.54
C LYS A 130 11.97 4.93 -12.08
N ASP A 131 12.92 4.24 -11.47
CA ASP A 131 12.79 3.74 -10.10
C ASP A 131 12.83 4.88 -9.09
N LEU A 132 13.70 5.88 -9.31
CA LEU A 132 13.71 7.13 -8.53
C LEU A 132 12.38 7.87 -8.64
N THR A 133 11.79 7.90 -9.83
CA THR A 133 10.50 8.55 -10.08
C THR A 133 9.35 7.82 -9.39
N GLU A 134 9.34 6.49 -9.38
CA GLU A 134 8.39 5.69 -8.61
C GLU A 134 8.53 5.95 -7.09
N LEU A 135 9.76 6.01 -6.57
CA LEU A 135 10.01 6.33 -5.16
C LEU A 135 9.66 7.78 -4.80
N MET A 136 9.86 8.72 -5.72
CA MET A 136 9.42 10.11 -5.57
C MET A 136 7.89 10.18 -5.45
N THR A 137 7.16 9.51 -6.34
CA THR A 137 5.69 9.45 -6.29
C THR A 137 5.21 8.78 -5.00
N ALA A 138 5.86 7.69 -4.58
CA ALA A 138 5.60 7.03 -3.31
C ALA A 138 5.77 8.01 -2.13
N ALA A 139 6.88 8.73 -2.07
CA ALA A 139 7.15 9.71 -1.01
C ALA A 139 6.10 10.84 -0.98
N TYR A 140 5.62 11.27 -2.15
CA TYR A 140 4.53 12.25 -2.26
C TYR A 140 3.21 11.71 -1.67
N LEU A 141 2.77 10.53 -2.12
CA LEU A 141 1.52 9.90 -1.64
C LEU A 141 1.55 9.63 -0.12
N LEU A 142 2.73 9.34 0.42
CA LEU A 142 2.94 9.02 1.82
C LEU A 142 3.14 10.24 2.72
N ASP A 143 3.07 11.47 2.19
CA ASP A 143 3.37 12.72 2.90
C ASP A 143 4.78 12.78 3.51
N GLU A 144 5.75 12.07 2.93
CA GLU A 144 7.15 12.01 3.40
C GLU A 144 8.01 13.09 2.73
N ALA A 145 7.82 14.34 3.18
CA ALA A 145 8.46 15.52 2.59
C ALA A 145 10.01 15.44 2.51
N GLN A 146 10.66 14.84 3.51
CA GLN A 146 12.12 14.69 3.52
C GLN A 146 12.60 13.73 2.45
N ALA A 147 11.95 12.57 2.32
CA ALA A 147 12.29 11.60 1.28
C ALA A 147 12.00 12.17 -0.11
N PHE A 148 10.85 12.83 -0.29
CA PHE A 148 10.47 13.49 -1.53
C PHE A 148 11.54 14.52 -1.96
N SER A 149 11.96 15.39 -1.03
CA SER A 149 12.99 16.40 -1.31
C SER A 149 14.35 15.78 -1.64
N ALA A 150 14.74 14.70 -0.98
CA ALA A 150 16.01 14.04 -1.24
C ALA A 150 16.03 13.36 -2.62
N ILE A 151 14.98 12.61 -2.94
CA ILE A 151 14.87 11.88 -4.21
C ILE A 151 14.78 12.86 -5.40
N THR A 152 13.98 13.91 -5.28
CA THR A 152 13.88 14.95 -6.34
C THR A 152 15.22 15.65 -6.56
N TYR A 153 15.98 15.92 -5.49
CA TYR A 153 17.32 16.47 -5.62
C TYR A 153 18.26 15.53 -6.39
N THR A 154 18.26 14.23 -6.09
CA THR A 154 19.02 13.22 -6.83
C THR A 154 18.63 13.21 -8.31
N ILE A 155 17.33 13.21 -8.62
CA ILE A 155 16.82 13.26 -10.00
C ILE A 155 17.38 14.50 -10.74
N ILE A 156 17.27 15.68 -10.16
CA ILE A 156 17.69 16.95 -10.79
C ILE A 156 19.20 17.01 -11.01
N MET A 157 19.98 16.51 -10.04
CA MET A 157 21.43 16.64 -10.06
C MET A 157 22.13 15.57 -10.90
N GLU A 158 21.57 14.37 -10.97
CA GLU A 158 22.24 13.21 -11.58
C GLU A 158 21.71 12.86 -12.98
N HIS A 159 20.49 13.28 -13.34
CA HIS A 159 19.96 13.00 -14.66
C HIS A 159 20.44 14.00 -15.72
N THR A 160 21.12 13.49 -16.75
CA THR A 160 21.63 14.29 -17.86
C THR A 160 20.78 14.17 -19.14
N GLY A 161 19.66 13.44 -19.11
CA GLY A 161 18.79 13.18 -20.27
C GLY A 161 17.54 14.07 -20.35
N SER A 162 16.70 13.83 -21.36
CA SER A 162 15.39 14.48 -21.46
C SER A 162 14.42 13.98 -20.37
N TYR A 163 13.54 14.86 -19.89
CA TYR A 163 12.48 14.54 -18.94
C TYR A 163 11.13 14.22 -19.62
N LEU A 164 11.02 14.42 -20.95
CA LEU A 164 9.74 14.36 -21.67
C LEU A 164 9.06 13.00 -21.64
N SER A 165 9.81 11.90 -21.71
CA SER A 165 9.25 10.55 -21.67
C SER A 165 8.57 10.21 -20.33
N PHE A 166 8.85 10.98 -19.27
CA PHE A 166 8.39 10.69 -17.91
C PHE A 166 7.16 11.47 -17.48
N ALA A 167 6.91 12.63 -18.10
CA ALA A 167 5.71 13.42 -17.83
C ALA A 167 4.41 12.67 -18.23
N GLN A 168 4.52 11.71 -19.16
CA GLN A 168 3.39 10.90 -19.60
C GLN A 168 2.95 9.87 -18.54
N ASP A 169 3.89 9.21 -17.88
CA ASP A 169 3.62 8.08 -16.96
C ASP A 169 3.14 8.53 -15.57
N GLN A 170 3.45 9.76 -15.15
CA GLN A 170 3.13 10.29 -13.82
C GLN A 170 1.67 10.71 -13.65
N ILE A 171 1.00 11.09 -14.75
CA ILE A 171 -0.41 11.51 -14.75
C ILE A 171 -1.31 10.34 -14.32
N ASP A 172 -0.94 9.11 -14.64
CA ASP A 172 -1.72 7.90 -14.35
C ASP A 172 -1.75 7.52 -12.86
N PHE A 173 -0.81 8.04 -12.05
CA PHE A 173 -0.73 7.76 -10.61
C PHE A 173 -1.36 8.84 -9.72
N GLY A 174 -2.11 9.78 -10.29
CA GLY A 174 -2.81 10.81 -9.53
C GLY A 174 -1.89 11.91 -8.97
N VAL A 175 -0.66 12.01 -9.47
CA VAL A 175 0.21 13.17 -9.20
C VAL A 175 -0.32 14.36 -10.00
N PRO A 176 -0.65 15.49 -9.35
CA PRO A 176 -1.16 16.66 -10.06
C PRO A 176 -0.15 17.16 -11.10
N TRP A 177 -0.60 17.41 -12.33
CA TRP A 177 0.24 17.85 -13.44
C TRP A 177 0.96 19.18 -13.14
N GLU A 178 0.43 19.96 -12.20
CA GLU A 178 0.97 21.23 -11.71
C GLU A 178 2.37 21.11 -11.09
N LEU A 179 2.82 19.90 -10.72
CA LEU A 179 4.16 19.65 -10.19
C LEU A 179 5.26 19.58 -11.27
N PHE A 180 4.90 19.40 -12.55
CA PHE A 180 5.86 19.20 -13.64
C PHE A 180 6.15 20.47 -14.47
N CYS A 181 5.45 21.58 -14.18
CA CYS A 181 5.57 22.82 -14.93
C CYS A 181 5.78 24.04 -14.01
N LYS A 182 7.04 24.45 -13.85
CA LYS A 182 7.43 25.86 -13.73
C LYS A 182 8.71 26.12 -14.51
#